data_AF-A0A1H2WR95-F1
#
_entry.id   AF-A0A1H2WR95-F1
#
_cell.length_a   1.000
_cell.length_b   1.000
_cell.length_c   1.000
_cell.angle_alpha   90.00
_cell.angle_beta   90.00
_cell.angle_gamma   90.00
#
_symmetry.space_group_name_H-M   'P 1'
#
loop_
_entity.id
_entity.type
_entity.pdbx_description
1 polymer ?
#
loop_
_entity_poly.entity_id
_entity_poly.type
_entity_poly.pdbx_seq_one_letter_code
_entity_poly.pdbx_strand_id
1 'polypeptide(L)'
;MVTDHPSLSASLAYGLHPAGAALKWLAVGAAFATASAAAQPVEVPSGESIELQEVLIDEVGVQTWLRFRFVAPYIARDTGAVDFAQVGADMTYLCDALAIPYMAQHALDGEVIVVSLADRVTEFGVSDPDATQFFEAFRLSNDTCIWEGL
;
A
#
# COMPACT_ATOMS: atom_id res chain seq x y z
N MET A 1 8.15 -3.07 -96.64
CA MET A 1 7.95 -1.77 -97.30
C MET A 1 7.16 -0.88 -96.36
N VAL A 2 7.67 0.33 -96.16
CA VAL A 2 7.06 1.46 -95.41
C VAL A 2 7.03 1.22 -93.89
N THR A 3 8.11 1.46 -93.14
CA THR A 3 8.68 2.76 -92.70
C THR A 3 7.64 3.69 -92.07
N ASP A 4 7.76 3.91 -90.78
CA ASP A 4 7.44 5.16 -90.06
C ASP A 4 7.79 4.88 -88.59
N HIS A 5 8.41 5.73 -87.77
CA HIS A 5 9.10 7.01 -87.86
C HIS A 5 9.69 7.20 -86.41
N PRO A 6 10.39 8.28 -86.04
CA PRO A 6 11.70 8.19 -85.39
C PRO A 6 11.69 8.79 -83.97
N SER A 7 12.89 9.18 -83.50
CA SER A 7 13.22 10.02 -82.33
C SER A 7 13.49 9.23 -81.04
N LEU A 8 14.77 8.97 -80.75
CA LEU A 8 15.76 9.86 -80.10
C LEU A 8 15.67 9.76 -78.59
N SER A 9 16.54 8.91 -78.05
CA SER A 9 16.97 8.91 -76.65
C SER A 9 17.54 10.27 -76.28
N ALA A 10 17.11 10.84 -75.15
CA ALA A 10 17.99 11.58 -74.24
C ALA A 10 17.27 11.84 -72.91
N SER A 11 17.91 11.36 -71.85
CA SER A 11 17.57 11.55 -70.45
C SER A 11 17.50 13.01 -70.04
N LEU A 12 16.54 13.36 -69.18
CA LEU A 12 16.65 14.48 -68.25
C LEU A 12 16.06 14.08 -66.91
N ALA A 13 16.92 14.05 -65.89
CA ALA A 13 16.51 14.01 -64.50
C ALA A 13 15.87 15.36 -64.12
N TYR A 14 14.62 15.33 -63.69
CA TYR A 14 13.97 16.41 -62.96
C TYR A 14 13.27 15.79 -61.76
N GLY A 15 13.76 16.12 -60.57
CA GLY A 15 13.13 15.71 -59.32
C GLY A 15 11.79 16.42 -59.12
N LEU A 16 10.86 15.73 -58.47
CA LEU A 16 9.88 16.36 -57.59
C LEU A 16 9.28 15.29 -56.66
N HIS A 17 9.53 15.45 -55.37
CA HIS A 17 8.83 14.72 -54.31
C HIS A 17 7.34 15.11 -54.28
N PRO A 18 6.41 14.16 -54.16
CA PRO A 18 5.15 14.35 -53.46
C PRO A 18 5.27 13.67 -52.08
N ALA A 19 5.35 14.42 -50.99
CA ALA A 19 4.19 14.96 -50.27
C ALA A 19 3.24 13.87 -49.75
N GLY A 20 3.45 13.51 -48.47
CA GLY A 20 2.36 13.40 -47.50
C GLY A 20 1.39 12.22 -47.63
N ALA A 21 1.72 11.12 -46.95
CA ALA A 21 0.71 10.30 -46.30
C ALA A 21 1.27 9.82 -44.96
N ALA A 22 1.30 10.74 -43.99
CA ALA A 22 1.57 10.39 -42.60
C ALA A 22 0.40 9.52 -42.10
N LEU A 23 0.59 8.20 -42.15
CA LEU A 23 -0.26 7.24 -41.46
C LEU A 23 -0.07 7.50 -39.96
N LYS A 24 -0.94 8.37 -39.41
CA LYS A 24 -0.97 8.68 -37.99
C LYS A 24 -1.41 7.43 -37.25
N TRP A 25 -0.45 6.70 -36.70
CA TRP A 25 -0.69 5.68 -35.69
C TRP A 25 -1.37 6.37 -34.51
N LEU A 26 -2.69 6.24 -34.39
CA LEU A 26 -3.40 6.56 -33.17
C LEU A 26 -2.99 5.52 -32.11
N ALA A 27 -1.91 5.82 -31.39
CA ALA A 27 -1.59 5.15 -30.15
C ALA A 27 -2.68 5.50 -29.14
N VAL A 28 -3.67 4.61 -29.00
CA VAL A 28 -4.62 4.67 -27.88
C VAL A 28 -3.84 4.25 -26.64
N GLY A 29 -3.24 5.23 -25.97
CA GLY A 29 -2.67 5.06 -24.64
C GLY A 29 -3.80 4.86 -23.63
N ALA A 30 -4.06 3.62 -23.25
CA ALA A 30 -4.92 3.32 -22.11
C ALA A 30 -4.19 3.78 -20.84
N ALA A 31 -4.54 4.97 -20.34
CA ALA A 31 -4.13 5.42 -19.03
C ALA A 31 -4.85 4.58 -17.97
N PHE A 32 -4.17 3.57 -17.43
CA PHE A 32 -4.62 2.86 -16.25
C PHE A 32 -4.41 3.77 -15.04
N ALA A 33 -5.47 4.45 -14.60
CA ALA A 33 -5.46 5.14 -13.31
C ALA A 33 -5.51 4.07 -12.21
N THR A 34 -4.39 3.82 -11.55
CA THR A 34 -4.35 3.04 -10.31
C THR A 34 -4.99 3.87 -9.21
N ALA A 35 -6.22 3.55 -8.82
CA ALA A 35 -6.81 4.11 -7.61
C ALA A 35 -6.07 3.53 -6.40
N SER A 36 -5.32 4.36 -5.69
CA SER A 36 -4.80 4.00 -4.38
C SER A 36 -5.99 3.86 -3.43
N ALA A 37 -6.21 2.67 -2.88
CA ALA A 37 -7.13 2.51 -1.77
C ALA A 37 -6.58 3.32 -0.59
N ALA A 38 -7.26 4.42 -0.25
CA ALA A 38 -6.90 5.19 0.93
C ALA A 38 -7.19 4.33 2.17
N ALA A 39 -6.18 4.12 3.01
CA ALA A 39 -6.37 3.51 4.32
C ALA A 39 -7.48 4.28 5.05
N GLN A 40 -8.54 3.57 5.47
CA GLN A 40 -9.64 4.21 6.17
C GLN A 40 -9.23 4.37 7.64
N PRO A 41 -9.32 5.57 8.21
CA PRO A 41 -9.06 5.77 9.62
C PRO A 41 -10.07 4.97 10.45
N VAL A 42 -9.59 4.46 11.57
CA VAL A 42 -10.29 3.60 12.52
C VAL A 42 -10.50 4.41 13.79
N GLU A 43 -11.75 4.58 14.18
CA GLU A 43 -12.09 5.21 15.45
C GLU A 43 -11.88 4.21 16.58
N VAL A 44 -11.07 4.58 17.56
CA VAL A 44 -10.82 3.80 18.77
C VAL A 44 -11.52 4.42 19.98
N PRO A 45 -11.68 3.69 21.11
CA PRO A 45 -12.38 4.18 22.29
C PRO A 45 -11.89 5.54 22.84
N SER A 46 -10.61 5.88 22.67
CA SER A 46 -10.08 7.21 23.04
C SER A 46 -10.60 8.36 22.19
N GLY A 47 -11.23 8.08 21.06
CA GLY A 47 -11.60 9.05 20.04
C GLY A 47 -10.44 9.44 19.11
N GLU A 48 -9.28 8.80 19.24
CA GLU A 48 -8.19 8.95 18.27
C GLU A 48 -8.58 8.34 16.92
N SER A 49 -8.11 8.99 15.85
CA SER A 49 -8.19 8.47 14.48
C SER A 49 -6.89 7.74 14.16
N ILE A 50 -6.95 6.42 14.04
CA ILE A 50 -5.78 5.57 13.81
C ILE A 50 -5.82 4.99 12.39
N GLU A 51 -4.68 4.98 11.69
CA GLU A 51 -4.60 4.44 10.33
C GLU A 51 -3.81 3.12 10.31
N LEU A 52 -4.34 2.10 9.64
CA LEU A 52 -3.59 0.87 9.35
C LEU A 52 -2.50 1.16 8.31
N GLN A 53 -1.24 1.05 8.71
CA GLN A 53 -0.09 1.25 7.84
C GLN A 53 0.21 0.00 7.01
N GLU A 54 0.39 -1.14 7.68
CA GLU A 54 0.75 -2.41 7.04
C GLU A 54 0.44 -3.61 7.95
N VAL A 55 0.30 -4.78 7.33
CA VAL A 55 0.18 -6.07 8.00
C VAL A 55 1.33 -6.97 7.56
N LEU A 56 2.12 -7.45 8.51
CA LEU A 56 3.26 -8.32 8.27
C LEU A 56 2.99 -9.72 8.84
N ILE A 57 3.56 -10.72 8.19
CA ILE A 57 3.48 -12.12 8.60
C ILE A 57 4.90 -12.56 8.97
N ASP A 58 5.12 -12.81 10.25
CA ASP A 58 6.39 -13.23 10.82
C ASP A 58 6.31 -14.71 11.21
N GLU A 59 7.34 -15.51 10.90
CA GLU A 59 7.49 -16.87 11.44
C GLU A 59 8.39 -16.83 12.68
N VAL A 60 7.84 -17.16 13.85
CA VAL A 60 8.55 -17.18 15.13
C VAL A 60 8.56 -18.61 15.69
N GLY A 61 9.65 -19.32 15.44
CA GLY A 61 9.76 -20.74 15.79
C GLY A 61 8.82 -21.58 14.95
N VAL A 62 7.75 -22.10 15.56
CA VAL A 62 6.69 -22.88 14.87
C VAL A 62 5.38 -22.12 14.77
N GLN A 63 5.33 -20.87 15.24
CA GLN A 63 4.13 -20.04 15.26
C GLN A 63 4.21 -18.99 14.15
N THR A 64 3.06 -18.68 13.57
CA THR A 64 2.84 -17.54 12.70
C THR A 64 2.33 -16.36 13.51
N TRP A 65 3.05 -15.25 13.43
CA TRP A 65 2.73 -14.00 14.09
C TRP A 65 2.23 -13.00 13.06
N LEU A 66 1.06 -12.41 13.29
CA LEU A 66 0.50 -11.36 12.45
C LEU A 66 0.73 -10.01 13.12
N ARG A 67 1.52 -9.16 12.50
CA ARG A 67 1.83 -7.83 13.02
C ARG A 67 1.02 -6.78 12.29
N PHE A 68 0.09 -6.16 12.99
CA PHE A 68 -0.67 -5.02 12.52
C PHE A 68 0.01 -3.73 12.99
N ARG A 69 0.51 -2.95 12.03
CA ARG A 69 1.22 -1.70 12.28
C ARG A 69 0.31 -0.53 11.95
N PHE A 70 0.14 0.38 12.89
CA PHE A 70 -0.74 1.52 12.77
C PHE A 70 -0.01 2.84 13.06
N VAL A 71 -0.54 3.92 12.48
CA VAL A 71 -0.16 5.30 12.79
C VAL A 71 -1.23 5.91 13.69
N ALA A 72 -0.81 6.40 14.85
CA ALA A 72 -1.62 7.02 15.90
C ALA A 72 -0.96 8.35 16.34
N PRO A 73 -1.20 9.47 15.62
CA PRO A 73 -0.45 10.71 15.80
C PRO A 73 -0.51 11.33 17.20
N TYR A 74 -1.53 11.03 18.00
CA TYR A 74 -1.74 11.66 19.29
C TYR A 74 -0.98 11.00 20.44
N ILE A 75 -0.35 9.84 20.20
CA ILE A 75 0.52 9.18 21.18
C ILE A 75 1.93 9.83 21.28
N ALA A 76 2.21 10.85 20.46
CA ALA A 76 3.47 11.57 20.48
C ALA A 76 3.73 12.23 21.85
N ARG A 77 4.98 12.28 22.29
CA ARG A 77 5.32 12.81 23.64
C ARG A 77 5.06 14.31 23.81
N ASP A 78 4.93 15.03 22.71
CA ASP A 78 4.75 16.48 22.66
C ASP A 78 3.28 16.93 22.67
N THR A 79 2.32 16.01 22.49
CA THR A 79 0.88 16.29 22.52
C THR A 79 0.32 16.38 23.96
N GLY A 80 1.04 15.85 24.96
CA GLY A 80 0.67 15.90 26.37
C GLY A 80 0.97 14.60 27.12
N ALA A 81 0.30 14.40 28.26
CA ALA A 81 0.39 13.15 29.01
C ALA A 81 -0.46 12.08 28.31
N VAL A 82 0.21 11.11 27.68
CA VAL A 82 -0.42 9.90 27.14
C VAL A 82 -0.87 9.02 28.30
N ASP A 83 -2.15 8.66 28.34
CA ASP A 83 -2.67 7.68 29.29
C ASP A 83 -2.41 6.27 28.75
N PHE A 84 -1.40 5.59 29.32
CA PHE A 84 -1.02 4.23 28.95
C PHE A 84 -2.19 3.23 29.07
N ALA A 85 -3.09 3.41 30.03
CA ALA A 85 -4.25 2.53 30.18
C ALA A 85 -5.24 2.69 29.01
N GLN A 86 -5.41 3.92 28.54
CA GLN A 86 -6.23 4.21 27.37
C GLN A 86 -5.58 3.67 26.08
N VAL A 87 -4.27 3.82 25.92
CA VAL A 87 -3.53 3.25 24.77
C VAL A 87 -3.69 1.73 24.72
N GLY A 88 -3.52 1.02 25.84
CA GLY A 88 -3.73 -0.43 25.89
C GLY A 88 -5.17 -0.85 25.56
N ALA A 89 -6.16 -0.07 26.00
CA ALA A 89 -7.56 -0.30 25.65
C ALA A 89 -7.82 -0.12 24.15
N ASP A 90 -7.25 0.90 23.52
CA ASP A 90 -7.36 1.13 22.07
C ASP A 90 -6.68 0.00 21.28
N MET A 91 -5.51 -0.46 21.72
CA MET A 91 -4.79 -1.58 21.09
C MET A 91 -5.57 -2.90 21.18
N THR A 92 -6.24 -3.16 22.32
CA THR A 92 -7.14 -4.31 22.47
C THR A 92 -8.32 -4.20 21.51
N TYR A 93 -8.94 -3.02 21.43
CA TYR A 93 -10.03 -2.77 20.49
C TYR A 93 -9.60 -2.96 19.04
N LEU A 94 -8.43 -2.48 18.63
CA LEU A 94 -7.89 -2.69 17.29
C LEU A 94 -7.68 -4.18 16.98
N CYS A 95 -7.29 -4.97 17.97
CA CYS A 95 -7.17 -6.42 17.81
C CYS A 95 -8.54 -7.06 17.54
N ASP A 96 -9.52 -6.82 18.43
CA ASP A 96 -10.83 -7.46 18.35
C ASP A 96 -11.67 -6.96 17.16
N ALA A 97 -11.75 -5.64 16.98
CA ALA A 97 -12.69 -5.00 16.06
C ALA A 97 -12.12 -4.84 14.64
N LEU A 98 -10.81 -4.92 14.45
CA LEU A 98 -10.17 -4.74 13.14
C LEU A 98 -9.29 -5.91 12.73
N ALA A 99 -8.35 -6.36 13.57
CA ALA A 99 -7.40 -7.40 13.17
C ALA A 99 -8.11 -8.72 12.85
N ILE A 100 -9.03 -9.16 13.72
CA ILE A 100 -9.81 -10.40 13.50
C ILE A 100 -10.63 -10.34 12.19
N PRO A 101 -11.46 -9.30 11.92
CA PRO A 101 -12.15 -9.19 10.63
C PRO A 101 -11.20 -9.11 9.43
N TYR A 102 -10.07 -8.41 9.55
CA TYR A 102 -9.08 -8.32 8.49
C TYR A 102 -8.49 -9.70 8.15
N MET A 103 -8.15 -10.50 9.18
CA MET A 103 -7.67 -11.86 8.99
C MET A 103 -8.67 -12.71 8.20
N ALA A 104 -9.95 -12.66 8.57
CA ALA A 104 -11.01 -13.38 7.88
C ALA A 104 -11.17 -12.92 6.42
N GLN A 105 -11.13 -11.60 6.18
CA GLN A 105 -11.25 -11.03 4.83
C GLN A 105 -10.08 -11.43 3.91
N HIS A 106 -8.88 -11.51 4.47
CA HIS A 106 -7.65 -11.74 3.71
C HIS A 106 -7.15 -13.19 3.80
N ALA A 107 -7.92 -14.09 4.42
CA ALA A 107 -7.55 -15.49 4.65
C ALA A 107 -6.17 -15.64 5.33
N LEU A 108 -5.89 -14.78 6.31
CA LEU A 108 -4.69 -14.87 7.14
C LEU A 108 -4.95 -15.76 8.35
N ASP A 109 -3.97 -16.58 8.68
CA ASP A 109 -3.98 -17.45 9.86
C ASP A 109 -2.73 -17.17 10.70
N GLY A 110 -2.88 -17.17 12.02
CA GLY A 110 -1.79 -16.85 12.95
C GLY A 110 -2.20 -17.03 14.41
N GLU A 111 -1.30 -17.56 15.23
CA GLU A 111 -1.56 -17.85 16.63
C GLU A 111 -1.40 -16.63 17.55
N VAL A 112 -0.63 -15.63 17.10
CA VAL A 112 -0.33 -14.41 17.85
C VAL A 112 -0.52 -13.19 16.95
N ILE A 113 -1.21 -12.19 17.47
CA ILE A 113 -1.42 -10.90 16.85
C ILE A 113 -0.60 -9.87 17.62
N VAL A 114 0.30 -9.16 16.94
CA VAL A 114 1.01 -8.02 17.50
C VAL A 114 0.38 -6.74 16.97
N VAL A 115 -0.13 -5.91 17.86
CA VAL A 115 -0.58 -4.56 17.52
C VAL A 115 0.57 -3.61 17.83
N SER A 116 0.90 -2.76 16.87
CA SER A 116 1.95 -1.75 16.98
C SER A 116 1.34 -0.39 16.67
N LEU A 117 1.42 0.55 17.61
CA LEU A 117 1.09 1.95 17.37
C LEU A 117 2.38 2.77 17.27
N ALA A 118 2.47 3.64 16.28
CA ALA A 118 3.53 4.63 16.15
C ALA A 118 2.94 6.03 15.92
N ASP A 119 3.54 7.08 16.48
CA ASP A 119 3.07 8.45 16.26
C ASP A 119 3.28 8.97 14.83
N ARG A 120 4.06 8.23 14.04
CA ARG A 120 4.38 8.50 12.63
C ARG A 120 4.65 7.21 11.89
N VAL A 121 4.66 7.27 10.55
CA VAL A 121 5.08 6.15 9.71
C VAL A 121 6.52 5.76 10.03
N THR A 122 6.75 4.48 10.28
CA THR A 122 8.09 3.91 10.50
C THR A 122 8.37 2.77 9.53
N GLU A 123 9.63 2.55 9.17
CA GLU A 123 10.05 1.39 8.38
C GLU A 123 10.24 0.17 9.29
N PHE A 124 9.75 -0.99 8.87
CA PHE A 124 9.90 -2.22 9.65
C PHE A 124 11.37 -2.64 9.77
N GLY A 125 11.79 -3.01 10.99
CA GLY A 125 13.16 -3.45 11.27
C GLY A 125 14.20 -2.33 11.32
N VAL A 126 13.80 -1.07 11.10
CA VAL A 126 14.68 0.11 11.19
C VAL A 126 14.36 0.88 12.46
N SER A 127 15.39 1.17 13.25
CA SER A 127 15.25 2.00 14.45
C SER A 127 14.99 3.46 14.07
N ASP A 128 13.88 4.00 14.55
CA ASP A 128 13.57 5.44 14.54
C ASP A 128 13.53 5.93 16.00
N PRO A 129 14.57 6.65 16.48
CA PRO A 129 14.64 7.12 17.87
C PRO A 129 13.67 8.28 18.17
N ASP A 130 13.13 8.93 17.15
CA ASP A 130 12.21 10.06 17.31
C ASP A 130 10.74 9.61 17.32
N ALA A 131 10.47 8.36 16.91
CA ALA A 131 9.12 7.78 16.92
C ALA A 131 8.73 7.31 18.33
N THR A 132 7.56 7.74 18.79
CA THR A 132 6.94 7.16 19.98
C THR A 132 6.17 5.92 19.56
N GLN A 133 6.46 4.77 20.18
CA GLN A 133 5.88 3.50 19.79
C GLN A 133 5.38 2.70 20.99
N PHE A 134 4.25 2.02 20.81
CA PHE A 134 3.64 1.10 21.74
C PHE A 134 3.41 -0.25 21.05
N PHE A 135 3.67 -1.33 21.78
CA PHE A 135 3.54 -2.69 21.26
C PHE A 135 2.78 -3.53 22.28
N GLU A 136 1.81 -4.29 21.78
CA GLU A 136 1.09 -5.29 22.56
C GLU A 136 0.95 -6.57 21.75
N ALA A 137 0.98 -7.71 22.44
CA ALA A 137 0.73 -9.02 21.84
C ALA A 137 -0.53 -9.66 22.42
N PHE A 138 -1.28 -10.29 21.54
CA PHE A 138 -2.53 -10.96 21.83
C PHE A 138 -2.49 -12.38 21.26
N ARG A 139 -2.93 -13.35 22.04
CA ARG A 139 -3.23 -14.69 21.54
C ARG A 139 -4.67 -14.74 21.07
N LEU A 140 -4.88 -15.25 19.86
CA LEU A 140 -6.23 -15.46 19.35
C LEU A 140 -6.86 -16.71 20.01
N SER A 141 -8.01 -16.54 20.65
CA SER A 141 -8.78 -17.65 21.23
C SER A 141 -10.27 -17.42 21.04
N ASN A 142 -10.93 -18.31 20.28
CA ASN A 142 -12.38 -18.24 20.00
C ASN A 142 -12.84 -16.84 19.54
N ASP A 143 -12.16 -16.29 18.51
CA ASP A 143 -12.46 -14.96 17.96
C ASP A 143 -12.38 -13.82 18.99
N THR A 144 -11.52 -13.97 20.00
CA THR A 144 -11.21 -12.93 20.99
C THR A 144 -9.70 -12.80 21.14
N CYS A 145 -9.20 -11.57 21.22
CA CYS A 145 -7.82 -11.28 21.51
C CYS A 145 -7.55 -11.35 23.02
N ILE A 146 -6.80 -12.37 23.45
CA ILE A 146 -6.36 -12.51 24.84
C ILE A 146 -5.00 -11.84 24.99
N TRP A 147 -4.93 -10.77 25.78
CA TRP A 147 -3.69 -10.06 26.03
C TRP A 147 -2.63 -10.96 26.70
N GLU A 148 -1.44 -11.06 26.12
CA GLU A 148 -0.31 -11.80 26.70
C GLU A 148 0.79 -10.89 27.26
N GLY A 149 0.75 -9.60 26.92
CA GLY A 149 1.83 -8.65 27.21
C GLY A 149 3.09 -8.92 26.38
N LEU A 150 3.91 -7.88 26.21
CA LEU A 150 5.25 -7.96 25.61
C LEU A 150 6.34 -7.51 26.59
#